data_AF-A0A520GCJ5-F1
#
_entry.id   AF-A0A520GCJ5-F1
#
_cell.length_a   1.000
_cell.length_b   1.000
_cell.length_c   1.000
_cell.angle_alpha   90.00
_cell.angle_beta   90.00
_cell.angle_gamma   90.00
#
_symmetry.space_group_name_H-M   'P 1'
#
loop_
_entity.id
_entity.type
_entity.pdbx_description
1 polymer ?
#
loop_
_entity_poly.entity_id
_entity_poly.type
_entity_poly.pdbx_seq_one_letter_code
_entity_poly.pdbx_strand_id
1 'polypeptide(L)'
;MNKDALPPFPIDDHVGAWTPHGRFVIEGAAIGPLAGLTFAAKDLFDVAGHPTGAGNPAWLATHPAPERSSPLVDALLAAGATLVGKTLTDELAYSINGDNVHYGTPLNVRAPGRVPGGSSSGSAAAVAAGLCDFALGTDTGGSTRVPASYCGIWGLRTTHGLLSRDGLVPLNPGFDTPTWLAQDAATFLAVARVLLP
;
A
#
# COMPACT_ATOMS: atom_id res chain seq x y z
N MET A 1 6.18 -32.36 -5.07
CA MET A 1 4.80 -32.39 -5.57
C MET A 1 3.97 -31.56 -4.59
N ASN A 2 3.37 -30.42 -4.89
CA ASN A 2 3.26 -29.58 -6.08
C ASN A 2 3.54 -28.16 -5.55
N LYS A 3 4.54 -27.43 -6.07
CA LYS A 3 4.64 -26.00 -5.81
C LYS A 3 3.57 -25.39 -6.70
N ASP A 4 2.38 -25.15 -6.15
CA ASP A 4 1.36 -24.39 -6.85
C ASP A 4 2.01 -23.06 -7.23
N ALA A 5 2.41 -22.96 -8.50
CA ALA A 5 2.95 -21.74 -9.03
C ALA A 5 1.85 -20.70 -8.85
N LEU A 6 2.14 -19.67 -8.05
CA LEU A 6 1.24 -18.54 -7.92
C LEU A 6 0.82 -18.09 -9.32
N PRO A 7 -0.45 -17.73 -9.53
CA PRO A 7 -0.91 -17.24 -10.82
C PRO A 7 0.03 -16.12 -11.31
N PRO A 8 0.26 -15.99 -12.62
CA PRO A 8 1.17 -14.99 -13.16
C PRO A 8 0.72 -13.60 -12.68
N PHE A 9 1.60 -12.94 -11.93
CA PHE A 9 1.39 -11.58 -11.46
C PHE A 9 1.74 -10.63 -12.62
N PRO A 10 0.83 -9.74 -13.05
CA PRO A 10 1.03 -8.96 -14.27
C PRO A 10 2.07 -7.84 -14.13
N ILE A 11 2.56 -7.60 -12.91
CA ILE A 11 3.59 -6.61 -12.62
C ILE A 11 4.95 -7.32 -12.48
N ASP A 12 5.91 -6.85 -13.28
CA ASP A 12 7.33 -7.17 -13.08
C ASP A 12 7.88 -6.35 -11.89
N ASP A 13 7.81 -6.95 -10.70
CA ASP A 13 8.24 -6.34 -9.44
C ASP A 13 9.77 -6.31 -9.30
N HIS A 14 10.41 -5.52 -10.17
CA HIS A 14 11.86 -5.34 -10.23
C HIS A 14 12.43 -4.55 -9.04
N VAL A 15 11.57 -4.01 -8.16
CA VAL A 15 11.98 -3.28 -6.94
C VAL A 15 11.67 -4.04 -5.65
N GLY A 16 11.00 -5.20 -5.72
CA GLY A 16 10.63 -5.99 -4.54
C GLY A 16 9.63 -5.27 -3.62
N ALA A 17 8.64 -4.59 -4.19
CA ALA A 17 7.65 -3.82 -3.45
C ALA A 17 6.44 -4.63 -2.96
N TRP A 18 6.18 -5.83 -3.50
CA TRP A 18 5.00 -6.63 -3.16
C TRP A 18 5.25 -7.70 -2.11
N THR A 19 4.25 -7.97 -1.26
CA THR A 19 4.30 -9.13 -0.38
C THR A 19 4.07 -10.43 -1.18
N PRO A 20 4.63 -11.58 -0.76
CA PRO A 20 4.36 -12.86 -1.43
C PRO A 20 2.86 -13.23 -1.49
N HIS A 21 2.10 -12.95 -0.42
CA HIS A 21 0.65 -13.19 -0.34
C HIS A 21 -0.21 -12.08 -0.98
N GLY A 22 0.42 -10.98 -1.38
CA GLY A 22 -0.22 -9.78 -1.92
C GLY A 22 -0.23 -9.72 -3.45
N ARG A 23 0.16 -10.79 -4.16
CA ARG A 23 0.26 -10.80 -5.63
C ARG A 23 -1.07 -11.21 -6.27
N PHE A 24 -2.01 -10.29 -6.33
CA PHE A 24 -3.33 -10.47 -6.93
C PHE A 24 -3.80 -9.17 -7.61
N VAL A 25 -4.87 -9.26 -8.39
CA VAL A 25 -5.51 -8.10 -9.04
C VAL A 25 -7.01 -8.14 -8.77
N ILE A 26 -7.59 -6.99 -8.42
CA ILE A 26 -9.04 -6.79 -8.31
C ILE A 26 -9.40 -5.60 -9.21
N GLU A 27 -10.19 -5.87 -10.24
CA GLU A 27 -10.66 -4.83 -11.15
C GLU A 27 -11.61 -3.87 -10.45
N GLY A 28 -11.43 -2.57 -10.70
CA GLY A 28 -12.36 -1.54 -10.28
C GLY A 28 -13.62 -1.49 -11.15
N ALA A 29 -14.51 -0.54 -10.84
CA ALA A 29 -15.64 -0.22 -11.69
C ALA A 29 -15.19 0.17 -13.11
N ALA A 30 -15.94 -0.24 -14.13
CA ALA A 30 -15.59 0.02 -15.54
C ALA A 30 -15.52 1.51 -15.91
N ILE A 31 -16.15 2.37 -15.11
CA ILE A 31 -16.16 3.82 -15.26
C ILE A 31 -15.99 4.47 -13.89
N GLY A 32 -15.42 5.69 -13.87
CA GLY A 32 -15.25 6.46 -12.66
C GLY A 32 -14.10 7.45 -12.79
N PRO A 33 -13.91 8.35 -11.80
CA PRO A 33 -12.87 9.37 -11.85
C PRO A 33 -11.44 8.82 -11.81
N LEU A 34 -11.26 7.55 -11.42
CA LEU A 34 -9.97 6.85 -11.39
C LEU A 34 -9.92 5.69 -12.38
N ALA A 35 -10.89 5.58 -13.30
CA ALA A 35 -10.91 4.52 -14.29
C ALA A 35 -9.64 4.52 -15.16
N GLY A 36 -9.03 3.34 -15.30
CA GLY A 36 -7.77 3.16 -16.02
C GLY A 36 -6.51 3.42 -15.18
N LEU A 37 -6.66 3.86 -13.93
CA LEU A 37 -5.55 3.93 -12.98
C LEU A 37 -5.45 2.63 -12.17
N THR A 38 -4.24 2.33 -11.75
CA THR A 38 -3.88 1.20 -10.90
C THR A 38 -3.41 1.68 -9.54
N PHE A 39 -3.69 0.92 -8.50
CA PHE A 39 -3.17 1.22 -7.17
C PHE A 39 -2.77 -0.01 -6.40
N ALA A 40 -1.83 0.16 -5.46
CA ALA A 40 -1.48 -0.87 -4.50
C ALA A 40 -1.93 -0.47 -3.09
N ALA A 41 -2.21 -1.46 -2.25
CA ALA A 41 -2.54 -1.22 -0.84
C ALA A 41 -1.39 -1.69 0.05
N LYS A 42 -0.90 -0.83 0.96
CA LYS A 42 0.02 -1.27 2.02
C LYS A 42 -0.59 -2.48 2.74
N ASP A 43 0.23 -3.47 3.11
CA ASP A 43 -0.21 -4.70 3.77
C ASP A 43 -0.66 -4.51 5.24
N LEU A 44 -1.34 -3.41 5.51
CA LEU A 44 -2.12 -3.12 6.71
C LEU A 44 -3.61 -2.91 6.37
N PHE A 45 -3.95 -2.70 5.10
CA PHE A 45 -5.32 -2.52 4.64
C PHE A 45 -5.95 -3.88 4.31
N ASP A 46 -7.09 -4.14 4.94
CA ASP A 46 -7.89 -5.31 4.64
C ASP A 46 -8.48 -5.24 3.23
N VAL A 47 -8.47 -6.40 2.59
CA VAL A 47 -9.05 -6.64 1.26
C VAL A 47 -9.77 -7.96 1.35
N ALA A 48 -11.08 -7.97 1.07
CA ALA A 48 -11.93 -9.15 1.27
C ALA A 48 -11.35 -10.40 0.59
N GLY A 49 -11.21 -11.49 1.34
CA GLY A 49 -10.68 -12.77 0.84
C GLY A 49 -9.15 -12.84 0.68
N HIS A 50 -8.42 -11.75 0.92
CA HIS A 50 -6.96 -11.72 0.79
C HIS A 50 -6.27 -11.45 2.14
N PRO A 51 -5.38 -12.34 2.63
CA PRO A 51 -4.73 -12.19 3.95
C PRO A 51 -4.00 -10.87 4.13
N THR A 52 -4.13 -10.21 5.29
CA THR A 52 -3.38 -8.99 5.66
C THR A 52 -2.26 -9.37 6.60
N GLY A 53 -1.01 -9.19 6.16
CA GLY A 53 0.16 -9.76 6.84
C GLY A 53 0.90 -8.82 7.78
N ALA A 54 0.65 -7.50 7.70
CA ALA A 54 1.29 -6.48 8.54
C ALA A 54 2.83 -6.55 8.57
N GLY A 55 3.45 -7.08 7.51
CA GLY A 55 4.89 -7.30 7.47
C GLY A 55 5.43 -8.27 8.53
N ASN A 56 4.58 -9.12 9.12
CA ASN A 56 4.95 -10.08 10.17
C ASN A 56 4.39 -11.49 9.86
N PRO A 57 5.24 -12.52 9.70
CA PRO A 57 4.77 -13.89 9.38
C PRO A 57 3.87 -14.52 10.46
N ALA A 58 4.09 -14.21 11.74
CA ALA A 58 3.26 -14.75 12.83
C ALA A 58 1.86 -14.12 12.85
N TRP A 59 1.76 -12.80 12.58
CA TRP A 59 0.50 -12.12 12.34
C TRP A 59 -0.26 -12.77 11.19
N LEU A 60 0.39 -12.90 10.03
CA LEU A 60 -0.17 -13.53 8.83
C LEU A 60 -0.67 -14.95 9.09
N ALA A 61 0.05 -15.75 9.87
CA ALA A 61 -0.31 -17.13 10.18
C ALA A 61 -1.45 -17.27 11.19
N THR A 62 -1.68 -16.24 12.02
CA THR A 62 -2.65 -16.30 13.13
C THR A 62 -3.94 -15.52 12.85
N HIS A 63 -3.95 -14.64 11.85
CA HIS A 63 -5.10 -13.84 11.49
C HIS A 63 -5.74 -14.37 10.20
N PRO A 64 -7.05 -14.69 10.21
CA PRO A 64 -7.73 -15.13 9.01
C PRO A 64 -7.79 -14.01 7.96
N ALA A 65 -7.98 -14.38 6.70
CA ALA A 65 -8.28 -13.40 5.66
C ALA A 65 -9.57 -12.65 6.01
N PRO A 66 -9.62 -11.31 5.85
CA PRO A 66 -10.77 -10.52 6.22
C PRO A 66 -11.95 -10.80 5.28
N GLU A 67 -13.18 -10.79 5.82
CA GLU A 67 -14.40 -10.97 5.03
C GLU A 67 -14.83 -9.69 4.31
N ARG A 68 -14.29 -8.54 4.71
CA ARG A 68 -14.60 -7.22 4.14
C ARG A 68 -13.30 -6.46 3.88
N SER A 69 -13.32 -5.63 2.85
CA SER A 69 -12.22 -4.69 2.60
C SER A 69 -12.32 -3.47 3.51
N SER A 70 -11.22 -2.73 3.64
CA SER A 70 -11.26 -1.38 4.19
C SER A 70 -12.16 -0.49 3.32
N PRO A 71 -12.96 0.43 3.91
CA PRO A 71 -13.79 1.37 3.15
C PRO A 71 -13.00 2.19 2.13
N LEU A 72 -11.70 2.43 2.37
CA LEU A 72 -10.84 3.16 1.45
C LEU A 72 -10.49 2.33 0.20
N VAL A 73 -10.29 1.02 0.36
CA VAL A 73 -10.10 0.11 -0.78
C VAL A 73 -11.39 0.04 -1.61
N ASP A 74 -12.53 -0.13 -0.96
CA ASP A 74 -13.83 -0.18 -1.65
C ASP A 74 -14.15 1.12 -2.38
N ALA A 75 -13.85 2.28 -1.79
CA ALA A 75 -14.05 3.59 -2.42
C ALA A 75 -13.22 3.76 -3.69
N LEU A 76 -11.96 3.30 -3.68
CA LEU A 76 -11.07 3.39 -4.84
C LEU A 76 -11.48 2.44 -5.96
N LEU A 77 -11.86 1.20 -5.61
CA LEU A 77 -12.41 0.23 -6.56
C LEU A 77 -13.71 0.77 -7.18
N ALA A 78 -14.62 1.32 -6.38
CA ALA A 78 -15.86 1.91 -6.85
C ALA A 78 -15.62 3.15 -7.74
N ALA A 79 -14.53 3.89 -7.51
CA ALA A 79 -14.11 5.01 -8.35
C ALA A 79 -13.40 4.58 -9.66
N GLY A 80 -13.24 3.28 -9.88
CA GLY A 80 -12.73 2.69 -11.11
C GLY A 80 -11.23 2.35 -11.12
N ALA A 81 -10.52 2.56 -10.02
CA ALA A 81 -9.12 2.17 -9.93
C ALA A 81 -8.99 0.65 -9.76
N THR A 82 -8.03 0.03 -10.44
CA THR A 82 -7.73 -1.40 -10.31
C THR A 82 -6.70 -1.62 -9.20
N LEU A 83 -7.05 -2.44 -8.21
CA LEU A 83 -6.13 -2.83 -7.14
C LEU A 83 -5.16 -3.89 -7.66
N VAL A 84 -3.89 -3.55 -7.70
CA VAL A 84 -2.81 -4.44 -8.12
C VAL A 84 -2.05 -4.99 -6.90
N GLY A 85 -2.77 -5.49 -5.90
CA GLY A 85 -2.18 -6.27 -4.81
C GLY A 85 -1.69 -5.47 -3.61
N LYS A 86 -0.93 -6.14 -2.74
CA LYS A 86 -0.45 -5.59 -1.46
C LYS A 86 1.06 -5.40 -1.38
N THR A 87 1.45 -4.23 -0.89
CA THR A 87 2.84 -3.79 -0.80
C THR A 87 3.46 -4.04 0.57
N LEU A 88 4.78 -4.21 0.59
CA LEU A 88 5.59 -4.37 1.79
C LEU A 88 5.41 -3.17 2.75
N THR A 89 5.53 -3.49 4.03
CA THR A 89 5.60 -2.54 5.14
C THR A 89 6.72 -2.99 6.08
N ASP A 90 7.30 -2.04 6.81
CA ASP A 90 8.05 -2.38 8.02
C ASP A 90 7.15 -3.22 8.94
N GLU A 91 7.76 -4.14 9.69
CA GLU A 91 7.08 -5.09 10.55
C GLU A 91 6.14 -4.38 11.54
N LEU A 92 4.85 -4.72 11.50
CA LEU A 92 3.76 -4.10 12.28
C LEU A 92 3.71 -2.57 12.15
N ALA A 93 4.20 -2.04 11.04
CA ALA A 93 4.37 -0.62 10.76
C ALA A 93 5.35 0.11 11.70
N TYR A 94 6.09 -0.60 12.57
CA TYR A 94 6.87 -0.04 13.67
C TYR A 94 8.32 0.27 13.29
N SER A 95 8.51 1.13 12.29
CA SER A 95 9.79 1.71 11.89
C SER A 95 9.55 2.80 10.83
N ILE A 96 10.61 3.55 10.51
CA ILE A 96 10.64 4.53 9.41
C ILE A 96 11.73 4.25 8.38
N ASN A 97 12.47 3.15 8.53
CA ASN A 97 13.63 2.86 7.70
C ASN A 97 13.22 2.25 6.35
N GLY A 98 12.19 1.40 6.32
CA GLY A 98 11.69 0.80 5.10
C GLY A 98 12.21 -0.61 4.82
N ASP A 99 12.93 -1.21 5.76
CA ASP A 99 13.38 -2.60 5.72
C ASP A 99 12.48 -3.51 6.55
N ASN A 100 12.40 -4.76 6.13
CA ASN A 100 11.68 -5.81 6.82
C ASN A 100 12.57 -7.06 6.88
N VAL A 101 12.82 -7.58 8.08
CA VAL A 101 13.71 -8.74 8.28
C VAL A 101 13.20 -10.01 7.60
N HIS A 102 11.88 -10.14 7.40
CA HIS A 102 11.25 -11.33 6.83
C HIS A 102 11.09 -11.25 5.31
N TYR A 103 10.81 -10.05 4.80
CA TYR A 103 10.44 -9.84 3.40
C TYR A 103 11.47 -9.02 2.59
N GLY A 104 12.51 -8.50 3.24
CA GLY A 104 13.55 -7.69 2.60
C GLY A 104 13.25 -6.19 2.59
N THR A 105 13.99 -5.46 1.74
CA THR A 105 13.88 -4.00 1.60
C THR A 105 13.59 -3.66 0.13
N PRO A 106 12.48 -2.97 -0.18
CA PRO A 106 12.22 -2.49 -1.53
C PRO A 106 13.34 -1.56 -2.03
N LEU A 107 13.64 -1.60 -3.32
CA LEU A 107 14.65 -0.73 -3.92
C LEU A 107 14.15 0.71 -4.04
N ASN A 108 14.96 1.67 -3.58
CA ASN A 108 14.72 3.08 -3.86
C ASN A 108 15.30 3.46 -5.23
N VAL A 109 14.45 3.55 -6.25
CA VAL A 109 14.86 3.92 -7.62
C VAL A 109 15.37 5.36 -7.75
N ARG A 110 15.04 6.25 -6.80
CA ARG A 110 15.55 7.63 -6.78
C ARG A 110 16.90 7.76 -6.10
N ALA A 111 17.27 6.80 -5.27
CA ALA A 111 18.55 6.75 -4.59
C ALA A 111 19.05 5.29 -4.46
N PRO A 112 19.56 4.69 -5.55
CA PRO A 112 20.02 3.30 -5.54
C PRO A 112 21.01 3.01 -4.41
N GLY A 113 20.84 1.89 -3.72
CA GLY A 113 21.65 1.49 -2.56
C GLY A 113 21.29 2.21 -1.25
N ARG A 114 20.25 3.06 -1.24
CA ARG A 114 19.67 3.65 -0.03
C ARG A 114 18.29 3.05 0.23
N VAL A 115 17.85 3.13 1.48
CA VAL A 115 16.52 2.69 1.88
C VAL A 115 15.43 3.57 1.25
N PRO A 116 14.23 3.01 1.01
CA PRO A 116 13.09 3.79 0.52
C PRO A 116 12.42 4.62 1.62
N GLY A 117 12.75 4.39 2.89
CA GLY A 117 12.00 4.92 4.03
C GLY A 117 10.76 4.06 4.31
N GLY A 118 10.12 4.29 5.45
CA GLY A 118 9.00 3.48 5.92
C GLY A 118 8.07 4.24 6.86
N SER A 119 7.00 3.62 7.37
CA SER A 119 6.68 2.20 7.18
C SER A 119 5.96 1.83 5.88
N SER A 120 5.56 2.79 5.05
CA SER A 120 4.89 2.53 3.77
C SER A 120 5.89 2.30 2.62
N SER A 121 6.90 1.47 2.86
CA SER A 121 8.08 1.32 1.99
C SER A 121 7.76 0.73 0.62
N GLY A 122 7.00 -0.37 0.57
CA GLY A 122 6.60 -0.99 -0.69
C GLY A 122 5.68 -0.06 -1.50
N SER A 123 4.75 0.64 -0.83
CA SER A 123 3.88 1.63 -1.48
C SER A 123 4.69 2.73 -2.15
N ALA A 124 5.70 3.27 -1.49
CA ALA A 124 6.54 4.32 -2.06
C ALA A 124 7.44 3.82 -3.17
N ALA A 125 8.06 2.64 -3.01
CA ALA A 125 8.91 2.05 -4.03
C ALA A 125 8.13 1.69 -5.30
N ALA A 126 6.94 1.10 -5.17
CA ALA A 126 6.06 0.77 -6.30
C ALA A 126 5.67 2.02 -7.11
N VAL A 127 5.21 3.07 -6.43
CA VAL A 127 4.82 4.34 -7.08
C VAL A 127 6.02 5.03 -7.70
N ALA A 128 7.16 5.10 -7.00
CA ALA A 128 8.35 5.77 -7.53
C ALA A 128 8.94 5.08 -8.75
N ALA A 129 8.77 3.75 -8.86
CA ALA A 129 9.17 2.93 -9.99
C ALA A 129 8.13 2.88 -11.13
N GLY A 130 6.95 3.51 -10.96
CA GLY A 130 5.88 3.48 -11.96
C GLY A 130 5.23 2.10 -12.12
N LEU A 131 5.26 1.27 -11.08
CA LEU A 131 4.62 -0.06 -11.08
C LEU A 131 3.13 0.00 -10.74
N CYS A 132 2.68 1.12 -10.17
CA CYS A 132 1.29 1.52 -10.04
C CYS A 132 1.19 3.06 -10.05
N ASP A 133 0.01 3.61 -10.36
CA ASP A 133 -0.18 5.06 -10.46
C ASP A 133 -0.20 5.74 -9.07
N PHE A 134 -0.76 5.05 -8.08
CA PHE A 134 -0.77 5.49 -6.69
C PHE A 134 -0.79 4.31 -5.72
N ALA A 135 -0.58 4.57 -4.43
CA ALA A 135 -0.67 3.53 -3.41
C ALA A 135 -1.22 4.06 -2.08
N LEU A 136 -1.98 3.23 -1.39
CA LEU A 136 -2.38 3.49 -0.01
C LEU A 136 -1.20 3.29 0.94
N GLY A 137 -1.14 4.13 1.97
CA GLY A 137 -0.17 4.04 3.05
C GLY A 137 -0.78 4.45 4.38
N THR A 138 -0.01 4.33 5.46
CA THR A 138 -0.41 4.84 6.78
C THR A 138 0.69 5.72 7.34
N ASP A 139 0.33 6.77 8.09
CA ASP A 139 1.26 7.67 8.75
C ASP A 139 0.92 7.79 10.24
N THR A 140 1.68 7.07 11.07
CA THR A 140 1.60 7.16 12.55
C THR A 140 2.58 8.19 13.08
N GLY A 141 3.84 8.13 12.63
CA GLY A 141 4.93 9.02 13.04
C GLY A 141 5.73 9.63 11.88
N GLY A 142 5.25 9.54 10.64
CA GLY A 142 6.04 9.84 9.44
C GLY A 142 5.96 8.77 8.37
N SER A 143 5.22 7.70 8.62
CA SER A 143 5.25 6.47 7.82
C SER A 143 4.81 6.58 6.37
N THR A 144 4.30 7.74 5.95
CA THR A 144 4.05 8.08 4.55
C THR A 144 4.96 9.21 4.08
N ARG A 145 5.11 10.27 4.88
CA ARG A 145 5.91 11.45 4.49
C ARG A 145 7.40 11.15 4.36
N VAL A 146 7.97 10.31 5.23
CA VAL A 146 9.38 9.88 5.16
C VAL A 146 9.65 9.14 3.84
N PRO A 147 8.94 8.05 3.51
CA PRO A 147 9.20 7.36 2.25
C PRO A 147 8.82 8.20 1.02
N ALA A 148 7.79 9.05 1.10
CA ALA A 148 7.49 9.99 0.02
C ALA A 148 8.68 10.94 -0.26
N SER A 149 9.29 11.49 0.80
CA SER A 149 10.47 12.34 0.69
C SER A 149 11.67 11.60 0.11
N TYR A 150 11.93 10.36 0.55
CA TYR A 150 13.10 9.59 0.11
C TYR A 150 12.97 9.06 -1.31
N CYS A 151 11.75 8.73 -1.72
CA CYS A 151 11.44 8.23 -3.06
C CYS A 151 11.00 9.34 -4.02
N GLY A 152 11.04 10.61 -3.61
CA GLY A 152 10.76 11.77 -4.47
C GLY A 152 9.36 11.77 -5.08
N ILE A 153 8.35 11.43 -4.28
CA ILE A 153 6.94 11.34 -4.70
C ILE A 153 6.03 12.12 -3.75
N TRP A 154 4.77 12.30 -4.13
CA TRP A 154 3.77 12.98 -3.30
C TRP A 154 3.29 12.05 -2.20
N GLY A 155 3.16 12.59 -0.99
CA GLY A 155 2.60 11.89 0.17
C GLY A 155 2.30 12.90 1.27
N LEU A 156 1.16 12.72 1.96
CA LEU A 156 0.77 13.57 3.08
C LEU A 156 0.33 12.75 4.27
N ARG A 157 0.28 13.40 5.44
CA ARG A 157 -0.44 12.89 6.61
C ARG A 157 -1.80 13.57 6.65
N THR A 158 -2.88 12.77 6.67
CA THR A 158 -4.24 13.32 6.77
C THR A 158 -4.52 13.85 8.16
N THR A 159 -5.52 14.73 8.29
CA THR A 159 -6.06 15.11 9.60
C THR A 159 -6.57 13.86 10.32
N HIS A 160 -6.29 13.72 11.62
CA HIS A 160 -6.76 12.58 12.41
C HIS A 160 -8.29 12.42 12.30
N GLY A 161 -8.75 11.20 12.05
CA GLY A 161 -10.17 10.89 11.92
C GLY A 161 -10.83 11.34 10.61
N LEU A 162 -10.09 11.98 9.69
CA LEU A 162 -10.64 12.42 8.40
C LEU A 162 -11.01 11.23 7.50
N LEU A 163 -10.16 10.21 7.48
CA LEU A 163 -10.39 8.97 6.75
C LEU A 163 -10.70 7.83 7.72
N SER A 164 -11.59 6.91 7.31
CA SER A 164 -11.89 5.71 8.09
C SER A 164 -10.64 4.85 8.25
N ARG A 165 -10.50 4.27 9.44
CA ARG A 165 -9.44 3.31 9.79
C ARG A 165 -10.00 1.89 9.91
N ASP A 166 -11.25 1.69 9.53
CA ASP A 166 -11.85 0.36 9.53
C ASP A 166 -11.12 -0.52 8.50
N GLY A 167 -10.83 -1.75 8.91
CA GLY A 167 -10.00 -2.67 8.13
C GLY A 167 -8.53 -2.24 8.07
N LEU A 168 -8.01 -1.53 9.07
CA LEU A 168 -6.58 -1.33 9.25
C LEU A 168 -6.03 -2.17 10.39
N VAL A 169 -4.90 -2.84 10.16
CA VAL A 169 -4.05 -3.34 11.25
C VAL A 169 -3.44 -2.13 11.97
N PRO A 170 -3.74 -1.92 13.26
CA PRO A 170 -3.32 -0.72 13.97
C PRO A 170 -1.87 -0.83 14.44
N LEU A 171 -1.15 0.29 14.40
CA LEU A 171 0.09 0.47 15.17
C LEU A 171 -0.20 1.23 16.46
N ASN A 172 -0.82 2.40 16.33
CA ASN A 172 -1.29 3.20 17.45
C ASN A 172 -2.55 3.95 17.04
N PRO A 173 -3.75 3.49 17.45
CA PRO A 173 -5.01 4.14 17.09
C PRO A 173 -5.12 5.61 17.52
N GLY A 174 -4.30 6.13 18.43
CA GLY A 174 -4.28 7.56 18.74
C GLY A 174 -3.63 8.42 17.64
N PHE A 175 -2.78 7.81 16.81
CA PHE A 175 -1.89 8.50 15.87
C PHE A 175 -1.98 7.98 14.43
N ASP A 176 -2.58 6.81 14.22
CA ASP A 176 -2.70 6.21 12.90
C ASP A 176 -3.61 7.06 12.00
N THR A 177 -3.09 7.42 10.83
CA THR A 177 -3.84 8.08 9.77
C THR A 177 -3.68 7.32 8.46
N PRO A 178 -4.77 6.97 7.76
CA PRO A 178 -4.70 6.49 6.39
C PRO A 178 -4.26 7.61 5.45
N THR A 179 -3.54 7.26 4.40
CA THR A 179 -2.92 8.20 3.46
C THR A 179 -2.80 7.57 2.07
N TRP A 180 -2.37 8.35 1.09
CA TRP A 180 -1.98 7.86 -0.23
C TRP A 180 -0.68 8.51 -0.70
N LEU A 181 -0.02 7.85 -1.65
CA LEU A 181 1.16 8.34 -2.35
C LEU A 181 0.92 8.30 -3.86
N ALA A 182 1.45 9.26 -4.62
CA ALA A 182 1.37 9.27 -6.07
C ALA A 182 2.61 9.92 -6.70
N GLN A 183 2.92 9.56 -7.94
CA GLN A 183 4.11 10.05 -8.64
C GLN A 183 3.96 11.52 -9.07
N ASP A 184 2.74 11.94 -9.40
CA ASP A 184 2.44 13.28 -9.87
C ASP A 184 1.24 13.92 -9.13
N ALA A 185 1.14 15.24 -9.23
CA ALA A 185 0.11 16.01 -8.52
C ALA A 185 -1.30 15.77 -9.06
N ALA A 186 -1.46 15.46 -10.35
CA ALA A 186 -2.78 15.27 -10.95
C ALA A 186 -3.41 13.97 -10.41
N THR A 187 -2.65 12.87 -10.41
CA THR A 187 -3.05 11.59 -9.80
C THR A 187 -3.31 11.77 -8.31
N PHE A 188 -2.41 12.46 -7.60
CA PHE A 188 -2.56 12.72 -6.17
C PHE A 188 -3.86 13.45 -5.83
N LEU A 189 -4.22 14.47 -6.61
CA LEU A 189 -5.44 15.26 -6.44
C LEU A 189 -6.69 14.50 -6.89
N ALA A 190 -6.59 13.62 -7.89
CA ALA A 190 -7.71 12.76 -8.30
C ALA A 190 -8.11 11.80 -7.17
N VAL A 191 -7.14 11.16 -6.51
CA VAL A 191 -7.37 10.32 -5.32
C VAL A 191 -7.95 11.14 -4.17
N ALA A 192 -7.43 12.35 -3.94
CA ALA A 192 -7.95 13.24 -2.91
C ALA A 192 -9.45 13.54 -3.09
N ARG A 193 -9.91 13.77 -4.33
CA ARG A 193 -11.34 14.02 -4.64
C ARG A 193 -12.25 12.83 -4.38
N VAL A 194 -11.70 11.62 -4.34
CA VAL A 194 -12.46 10.38 -4.05
C VAL A 194 -12.49 10.10 -2.55
N LEU A 195 -11.36 10.28 -1.86
CA LEU A 195 -11.24 9.87 -0.46
C LEU A 195 -11.65 10.95 0.54
N LEU A 196 -11.50 12.23 0.19
CA LEU A 196 -11.84 13.34 1.09
C LEU A 196 -13.33 13.71 0.99
N PRO A 197 -13.96 14.12 2.10
CA PRO A 197 -15.35 14.58 2.14
C PRO A 197 -15.58 15.93 1.44
#